data_AF-A0A7U7ENI7-F1
#
_entry.id   AF-A0A7U7ENI7-F1
#
_cell.length_a   1.000
_cell.length_b   1.000
_cell.length_c   1.000
_cell.angle_alpha   90.00
_cell.angle_beta   90.00
_cell.angle_gamma   90.00
#
_symmetry.space_group_name_H-M   'P 1'
#
loop_
_entity.id
_entity.type
_entity.pdbx_description
1 polymer ?
#
loop_
_entity_poly.entity_id
_entity_poly.type
_entity_poly.pdbx_seq_one_letter_code
_entity_poly.pdbx_strand_id
1 'polypeptide(L)'
;MSRSRSTSRRQRGDALLEALIGILLMSIVGLGLVYTTSRVAVSQKDMNLQNLAVSQLRDLLQRNGSGSLDLCASAPNLLLPNQMVLPVTVAGCGSTLSASVTRTGEASPRQLTGLSGPLTLSVSDPALGGEIRVGGGL
;
A
#
# COMPACT_ATOMS: atom_id res chain seq x y z
N MET A 1 54.21 -51.40 18.55
CA MET A 1 52.96 -51.93 17.96
C MET A 1 51.78 -51.26 18.65
N SER A 2 51.17 -50.26 18.01
CA SER A 2 50.13 -49.42 18.63
C SER A 2 48.74 -50.01 18.36
N ARG A 3 47.99 -50.31 19.43
CA ARG A 3 46.68 -50.96 19.38
C ARG A 3 45.62 -49.99 18.90
N SER A 4 45.12 -50.20 17.67
CA SER A 4 43.90 -49.55 17.18
C SER A 4 42.70 -50.05 17.98
N ARG A 5 42.10 -49.17 18.79
CA ARG A 5 40.86 -49.45 19.52
C ARG A 5 39.68 -49.23 18.57
N SER A 6 38.98 -50.32 18.24
CA SER A 6 37.73 -50.31 17.51
C SER A 6 36.64 -49.55 18.29
N THR A 7 36.28 -48.35 17.81
CA THR A 7 35.16 -47.53 18.33
C THR A 7 33.90 -47.60 17.46
N SER A 8 33.89 -48.48 16.45
CA SER A 8 32.88 -48.54 15.37
C SER A 8 31.44 -48.83 15.83
N ARG A 9 31.22 -49.48 16.99
CA ARG A 9 29.86 -49.84 17.44
C ARG A 9 29.09 -48.70 18.11
N ARG A 10 29.74 -47.72 18.73
CA ARG A 10 29.06 -46.56 19.36
C ARG A 10 28.62 -45.51 18.34
N GLN A 11 29.34 -45.38 17.21
CA GLN A 11 29.02 -44.40 16.15
C GLN A 11 27.70 -44.65 15.41
N ARG A 12 27.20 -45.90 15.37
CA ARG A 12 25.97 -46.21 14.61
C ARG A 12 24.68 -45.71 15.27
N GLY A 13 24.65 -45.58 16.59
CA GLY A 13 23.48 -45.05 17.31
C GLY A 13 23.44 -43.52 17.33
N ASP A 14 24.62 -42.90 17.39
CA ASP A 14 24.78 -41.44 17.41
C ASP A 14 24.37 -40.80 16.07
N ALA A 15 24.73 -41.44 14.95
CA ALA A 15 24.36 -40.97 13.61
C ALA A 15 22.85 -40.90 13.37
N LEU A 16 22.05 -41.81 13.97
CA LEU A 16 20.59 -41.77 13.84
C LEU A 16 19.98 -40.64 14.68
N LEU A 17 20.53 -40.38 15.87
CA LEU A 17 20.11 -39.25 16.71
C LEU A 17 20.48 -37.92 16.06
N GLU A 18 21.69 -37.82 15.51
CA GLU A 18 22.15 -36.63 14.79
C GLU A 18 21.28 -36.35 13.56
N ALA A 19 20.92 -37.38 12.78
CA ALA A 19 20.00 -37.25 11.66
C ALA A 19 18.59 -36.83 12.12
N LEU A 20 18.08 -37.37 13.23
CA LEU A 20 16.78 -37.00 13.78
C LEU A 20 16.75 -35.54 14.23
N ILE A 21 17.81 -35.08 14.89
CA ILE A 21 17.97 -33.68 15.29
C ILE A 21 18.07 -32.79 14.04
N GLY A 22 18.82 -33.21 13.01
CA GLY A 22 18.92 -32.49 11.75
C GLY A 22 17.57 -32.30 11.05
N ILE A 23 16.78 -33.37 10.95
CA ILE A 23 15.43 -33.32 10.36
C ILE A 23 14.50 -32.46 11.21
N LEU A 24 14.58 -32.56 12.54
CA LEU A 24 13.79 -31.72 13.47
C LEU A 24 14.11 -30.23 13.25
N LEU A 25 15.39 -29.85 13.22
CA LEU A 25 15.80 -28.47 13.01
C LEU A 25 15.37 -27.97 11.62
N MET A 26 15.53 -28.79 10.58
CA MET A 26 15.11 -28.42 9.24
C MET A 26 13.58 -28.27 9.13
N SER A 27 12.80 -29.08 9.85
CA SER A 27 11.34 -28.94 9.92
C SER A 27 10.91 -27.64 10.60
N ILE A 28 11.58 -27.24 11.69
CA ILE A 28 11.32 -25.97 12.40
C ILE A 28 11.62 -24.79 11.49
N VAL A 29 12.75 -24.81 10.79
CA VAL A 29 13.13 -23.75 9.83
C VAL A 29 12.13 -23.70 8.67
N GLY A 30 11.74 -24.86 8.11
CA GLY A 30 10.75 -24.95 7.04
C GLY A 30 9.39 -24.38 7.43
N LEU A 31 8.89 -24.72 8.62
CA LEU A 31 7.64 -24.17 9.18
C LEU A 31 7.73 -22.65 9.38
N GLY A 32 8.86 -22.15 9.87
CA GLY A 32 9.10 -20.71 10.02
C GLY A 32 9.03 -19.95 8.70
N LEU A 33 9.61 -20.52 7.63
CA LEU A 33 9.55 -19.94 6.28
C LEU A 33 8.13 -19.94 5.70
N VAL A 34 7.38 -21.04 5.86
CA VAL A 34 5.99 -21.12 5.40
C VAL A 34 5.11 -20.12 6.15
N TYR A 35 5.32 -19.95 7.46
CA TYR A 35 4.59 -18.98 8.25
C TYR A 35 4.84 -17.54 7.80
N THR A 36 6.11 -17.16 7.62
CA THR A 36 6.46 -15.80 7.19
C THR A 36 5.99 -15.51 5.77
N THR A 37 6.15 -16.43 4.82
CA THR A 37 5.65 -16.29 3.44
C THR A 37 4.13 -16.14 3.39
N SER A 38 3.39 -16.88 4.23
CA SER A 38 1.94 -16.73 4.35
C SER A 38 1.55 -15.32 4.80
N ARG A 39 2.25 -14.77 5.81
CA ARG A 39 2.01 -13.39 6.29
C ARG A 39 2.37 -12.34 5.23
N VAL A 40 3.45 -12.56 4.48
CA VAL A 40 3.85 -11.68 3.37
C VAL A 40 2.82 -11.70 2.24
N ALA A 41 2.27 -12.86 1.88
CA ALA A 41 1.25 -12.96 0.84
C ALA A 41 -0.03 -12.16 1.19
N VAL A 42 -0.46 -12.20 2.46
CA VAL A 42 -1.57 -11.37 2.94
C VAL A 42 -1.22 -9.88 2.84
N SER A 43 -0.04 -9.48 3.31
CA SER A 43 0.40 -8.09 3.21
C SER A 43 0.50 -7.58 1.77
N GLN A 44 0.95 -8.42 0.82
CA GLN A 44 0.98 -8.09 -0.60
C GLN A 44 -0.43 -7.86 -1.17
N LYS A 45 -1.41 -8.69 -0.78
CA LYS A 45 -2.80 -8.50 -1.18
C LYS A 45 -3.32 -7.15 -0.69
N ASP A 46 -3.08 -6.79 0.57
CA ASP A 46 -3.55 -5.53 1.14
C ASP A 46 -2.89 -4.31 0.46
N MET A 47 -1.57 -4.37 0.22
CA MET A 47 -0.86 -3.32 -0.52
C MET A 47 -1.40 -3.16 -1.95
N ASN A 48 -1.71 -4.25 -2.64
CA ASN A 48 -2.29 -4.19 -3.98
C ASN A 48 -3.68 -3.54 -3.98
N LEU A 49 -4.51 -3.81 -2.96
CA LEU A 49 -5.82 -3.17 -2.82
C LEU A 49 -5.69 -1.66 -2.57
N GLN A 50 -4.77 -1.24 -1.70
CA GLN A 50 -4.50 0.17 -1.46
C GLN A 50 -4.01 0.89 -2.73
N ASN A 51 -3.06 0.29 -3.45
CA ASN A 51 -2.53 0.86 -4.69
C ASN A 51 -3.63 1.00 -5.76
N LEU A 52 -4.53 0.02 -5.85
CA LEU A 52 -5.67 0.07 -6.76
C LEU A 52 -6.69 1.15 -6.34
N ALA A 53 -6.97 1.29 -5.05
CA ALA A 53 -7.85 2.36 -4.57
C ALA A 53 -7.27 3.75 -4.88
N VAL A 54 -5.97 3.94 -4.66
CA VAL A 54 -5.28 5.19 -5.00
C VAL A 54 -5.29 5.45 -6.51
N SER A 55 -5.08 4.43 -7.35
CA SER A 55 -5.10 4.62 -8.80
C SER A 55 -6.50 4.98 -9.31
N GLN A 56 -7.55 4.34 -8.80
CA GLN A 56 -8.93 4.70 -9.12
C GLN A 56 -9.28 6.12 -8.66
N LEU A 57 -8.89 6.52 -7.44
CA LEU A 57 -9.08 7.89 -6.96
C LEU A 57 -8.34 8.92 -7.84
N ARG A 58 -7.13 8.61 -8.29
CA ARG A 58 -6.39 9.47 -9.24
C ARG A 58 -7.06 9.54 -10.60
N ASP A 59 -7.58 8.43 -11.12
CA ASP A 59 -8.33 8.40 -12.39
C ASP A 59 -9.58 9.28 -12.30
N LEU A 60 -10.31 9.24 -11.18
CA LEU A 60 -11.44 10.13 -10.93
C LEU A 60 -11.03 11.61 -10.91
N LEU A 61 -9.93 11.96 -10.22
CA LEU A 61 -9.39 13.33 -10.25
C LEU A 61 -8.97 13.77 -11.65
N GLN A 62 -8.37 12.89 -12.44
CA GLN A 62 -7.96 13.19 -13.83
C GLN A 62 -9.17 13.42 -14.74
N ARG A 63 -10.22 12.60 -14.59
CA ARG A 63 -11.49 12.76 -15.33
C ARG A 63 -12.22 14.06 -14.99
N ASN A 64 -12.04 14.57 -13.78
CA ASN A 64 -12.51 15.89 -13.37
C ASN A 64 -11.76 17.01 -14.05
N GLY A 65 -10.42 16.95 -14.04
CA GLY A 65 -9.57 17.94 -14.69
C GLY A 65 -9.78 18.01 -16.21
N SER A 66 -10.19 16.89 -16.84
CA SER A 66 -10.50 16.85 -18.28
C SER A 66 -11.93 17.28 -18.65
N GLY A 67 -12.78 17.60 -17.67
CA GLY A 67 -14.17 18.04 -17.88
C GLY A 67 -15.15 16.92 -18.21
N SER A 68 -14.73 15.64 -18.12
CA SER A 68 -15.58 14.48 -18.40
C SER A 68 -16.48 14.05 -17.23
N LEU A 69 -16.15 14.48 -16.01
CA LEU A 69 -16.86 14.11 -14.79
C LEU A 69 -16.81 15.26 -13.78
N ASP A 70 -17.96 15.68 -13.23
CA ASP A 70 -17.99 16.67 -12.14
C ASP A 70 -18.15 15.97 -10.78
N LEU A 71 -17.05 15.85 -10.03
CA LEU A 71 -17.07 15.24 -8.69
C LEU A 71 -17.79 16.10 -7.65
N CYS A 72 -18.03 17.38 -7.94
CA CYS A 72 -18.74 18.27 -7.04
C CYS A 72 -20.26 18.23 -7.24
N ALA A 73 -20.73 17.77 -8.40
CA ALA A 73 -22.14 17.57 -8.68
C ALA A 73 -22.66 16.18 -8.24
N SER A 74 -21.81 15.15 -8.27
CA SER A 74 -22.15 13.82 -7.77
C SER A 74 -20.91 13.07 -7.30
N ALA A 75 -20.97 12.55 -6.07
CA ALA A 75 -19.92 11.74 -5.49
C ALA A 75 -19.84 10.37 -6.19
N PRO A 76 -18.72 10.02 -6.84
CA PRO A 76 -18.57 8.71 -7.48
C PRO A 76 -18.35 7.60 -6.44
N ASN A 77 -18.60 6.36 -6.87
CA ASN A 77 -18.29 5.18 -6.06
C ASN A 77 -16.99 4.53 -6.54
N LEU A 78 -16.16 4.07 -5.61
CA LEU A 78 -15.00 3.22 -5.91
C LEU A 78 -15.44 1.75 -6.05
N LEU A 79 -14.87 1.05 -7.03
CA LEU A 79 -15.17 -0.35 -7.32
C LEU A 79 -13.91 -1.18 -7.07
N LEU A 80 -13.84 -1.81 -5.90
CA LEU A 80 -12.74 -2.71 -5.59
C LEU A 80 -13.01 -4.14 -6.07
N PRO A 81 -11.95 -4.94 -6.34
CA PRO A 81 -12.08 -6.37 -6.59
C PRO A 81 -12.87 -7.00 -5.45
N ASN A 82 -13.79 -7.91 -5.80
CA ASN A 82 -14.78 -8.52 -4.90
C ASN A 82 -16.05 -7.68 -4.65
N GLN A 83 -16.38 -6.75 -5.57
CA GLN A 83 -17.65 -5.98 -5.57
C GLN A 83 -17.85 -5.07 -4.35
N MET A 84 -16.76 -4.66 -3.69
CA MET A 84 -16.82 -3.65 -2.64
C MET A 84 -17.06 -2.29 -3.30
N VAL A 85 -18.29 -1.78 -3.17
CA VAL A 85 -18.67 -0.44 -3.63
C VAL A 85 -18.50 0.51 -2.45
N LEU A 86 -17.55 1.42 -2.55
CA LEU A 86 -17.29 2.38 -1.49
C LEU A 86 -17.64 3.81 -1.91
N PRO A 87 -18.40 4.55 -1.08
CA PRO A 87 -18.68 5.94 -1.35
C PRO A 87 -17.40 6.77 -1.19
N VAL A 88 -17.10 7.60 -2.18
CA VAL A 88 -15.99 8.56 -2.12
C VAL A 88 -16.49 9.86 -1.54
N THR A 89 -15.85 10.34 -0.48
CA THR A 89 -16.11 11.68 0.05
C THR A 89 -15.23 12.70 -0.67
N VAL A 90 -15.87 13.70 -1.29
CA VAL A 90 -15.21 14.78 -2.03
C VAL A 90 -15.22 16.04 -1.17
N ALA A 91 -14.06 16.63 -0.93
CA ALA A 91 -13.94 17.91 -0.25
C ALA A 91 -13.11 18.90 -1.09
N GLY A 92 -13.44 20.19 -1.01
CA GLY A 92 -12.79 21.26 -1.78
C GLY A 92 -13.65 21.86 -2.92
N CYS A 93 -14.89 21.39 -3.10
CA CYS A 93 -15.84 21.95 -4.06
C CYS A 93 -16.18 23.42 -3.76
N GLY A 94 -15.90 24.32 -4.70
CA GLY A 94 -16.12 25.76 -4.54
C GLY A 94 -14.97 26.52 -3.87
N SER A 95 -13.86 25.86 -3.54
CA SER A 95 -12.66 26.54 -3.02
C SER A 95 -12.04 27.37 -4.15
N THR A 96 -11.90 28.68 -3.97
CA THR A 96 -11.21 29.55 -4.95
C THR A 96 -9.86 29.98 -4.39
N LEU A 97 -8.79 29.64 -5.09
CA LEU A 97 -7.44 30.11 -4.81
C LEU A 97 -7.18 31.45 -5.50
N SER A 98 -6.29 32.24 -4.90
CA SER A 98 -5.73 33.45 -5.48
C SER A 98 -4.20 33.33 -5.53
N ALA A 99 -3.60 33.47 -6.71
CA ALA A 99 -2.15 33.42 -6.89
C ALA A 99 -1.61 34.81 -7.26
N SER A 100 -0.58 35.28 -6.58
CA SER A 100 0.09 36.54 -6.94
C SER A 100 1.38 36.25 -7.71
N VAL A 101 1.46 36.74 -8.96
CA VAL A 101 2.69 36.65 -9.76
C VAL A 101 3.38 38.00 -9.70
N THR A 102 4.61 38.01 -9.16
CA THR A 102 5.48 39.19 -9.14
C THR A 102 6.55 39.03 -10.19
N ARG A 103 6.58 39.92 -11.20
CA ARG A 103 7.68 40.00 -12.16
C ARG A 103 8.88 40.67 -11.49
N THR A 104 10.07 40.10 -11.64
CA THR A 104 11.32 40.71 -11.15
C THR A 104 11.49 42.10 -11.77
N GLY A 105 11.31 43.15 -10.96
CA GLY A 105 11.41 44.56 -11.37
C GLY A 105 10.13 45.39 -11.27
N GLU A 106 8.97 44.83 -10.89
CA GLU A 106 7.72 45.57 -10.66
C GLU A 106 7.33 45.59 -9.17
N ALA A 107 6.88 46.76 -8.67
CA ALA A 107 6.56 46.97 -7.25
C ALA A 107 5.16 46.47 -6.82
N SER A 108 4.29 46.11 -7.77
CA SER A 108 2.93 45.63 -7.48
C SER A 108 2.71 44.22 -8.03
N PRO A 109 2.38 43.22 -7.18
CA PRO A 109 2.09 41.86 -7.62
C PRO A 109 0.77 41.79 -8.40
N ARG A 110 0.75 41.02 -9.50
CA ARG A 110 -0.47 40.79 -10.28
C ARG A 110 -1.23 39.60 -9.66
N GLN A 111 -2.39 39.87 -9.08
CA GLN A 111 -3.24 38.83 -8.48
C GLN A 111 -4.11 38.15 -9.55
N LEU A 112 -3.99 36.84 -9.64
CA LEU A 112 -4.88 35.92 -10.35
C LEU A 112 -5.93 35.48 -9.33
N THR A 113 -7.18 35.87 -9.51
CA THR A 113 -8.32 35.44 -8.69
C THR A 113 -9.17 34.43 -9.47
N GLY A 114 -9.87 33.55 -8.75
CA GLY A 114 -10.79 32.57 -9.36
C GLY A 114 -10.13 31.27 -9.84
N LEU A 115 -8.98 30.89 -9.27
CA LEU A 115 -8.40 29.58 -9.54
C LEU A 115 -9.19 28.51 -8.78
N SER A 116 -9.58 27.42 -9.44
CA SER A 116 -10.20 26.28 -8.73
C SER A 116 -9.22 25.68 -7.73
N GLY A 117 -9.65 25.60 -6.48
CA GLY A 117 -8.89 25.01 -5.39
C GLY A 117 -8.73 23.50 -5.56
N PRO A 118 -7.70 22.91 -4.95
CA PRO A 118 -7.41 21.49 -5.09
C PRO A 118 -8.51 20.65 -4.43
N LEU A 119 -9.05 19.70 -5.18
CA LEU A 119 -9.98 18.71 -4.64
C LEU A 119 -9.21 17.66 -3.82
N THR A 120 -9.82 17.24 -2.72
CA THR A 120 -9.40 16.09 -1.92
C THR A 120 -10.47 15.02 -2.00
N LEU A 121 -10.08 13.81 -2.35
CA LEU A 121 -10.94 12.62 -2.31
C LEU A 121 -10.49 11.75 -1.17
N SER A 122 -11.44 11.26 -0.37
CA SER A 122 -11.18 10.29 0.66
C SER A 122 -12.14 9.11 0.62
N VAL A 123 -11.62 7.95 1.02
CA VAL A 123 -12.35 6.69 1.11
C VAL A 123 -11.95 6.02 2.41
N SER A 124 -12.93 5.65 3.22
CA SER A 124 -12.71 4.99 4.52
C SER A 124 -13.19 3.55 4.46
N ASP A 125 -12.28 2.60 4.63
CA ASP A 125 -12.62 1.19 4.79
C ASP A 125 -11.68 0.44 5.74
N PRO A 126 -12.19 -0.43 6.64
CA PRO A 126 -11.35 -1.29 7.44
C PRO A 126 -10.48 -2.27 6.62
N ALA A 127 -10.95 -2.75 5.46
CA ALA A 127 -10.19 -3.62 4.56
C ALA A 127 -9.09 -2.87 3.79
N LEU A 128 -9.15 -1.54 3.76
CA LEU A 128 -8.07 -0.68 3.23
C LEU A 128 -7.04 -0.32 4.31
N GLY A 129 -7.28 -0.69 5.56
CA GLY A 129 -6.45 -0.31 6.71
C GLY A 129 -6.74 1.11 7.24
N GLY A 130 -7.89 1.70 6.89
CA GLY A 130 -8.31 3.03 7.38
C GLY A 130 -8.78 3.97 6.28
N GLU A 131 -8.54 5.27 6.47
CA GLU A 131 -8.88 6.32 5.49
C GLU A 131 -7.72 6.51 4.49
N ILE A 132 -8.02 6.37 3.20
CA ILE A 132 -7.11 6.73 2.11
C ILE A 132 -7.55 8.08 1.55
N ARG A 133 -6.61 9.02 1.45
CA ARG A 133 -6.84 10.37 0.92
C ARG A 133 -5.95 10.63 -0.28
N VAL A 134 -6.51 11.21 -1.34
CA VAL A 134 -5.79 11.55 -2.58
C VAL A 134 -6.21 12.95 -3.03
N GLY A 135 -5.25 13.75 -3.49
CA GLY A 135 -5.46 15.15 -3.82
C GLY A 135 -5.13 16.07 -2.65
N GLY A 136 -5.60 17.32 -2.71
CA GLY A 136 -5.14 18.38 -1.83
C GLY A 136 -3.85 19.00 -2.36
N GLY A 137 -3.88 20.31 -2.53
CA GLY A 137 -2.73 21.14 -2.82
C GLY A 137 -2.31 21.80 -1.51
N LEU A 138 -1.01 21.98 -1.39
CA LEU A 138 -0.37 22.73 -0.31
C LEU A 138 -0.96 24.15 -0.20
#